data_AF-A0A6P0SEW2-F1
#
_entry.id   AF-A0A6P0SEW2-F1
#
_cell.length_a   1.000
_cell.length_b   1.000
_cell.length_c   1.000
_cell.angle_alpha   90.00
_cell.angle_beta   90.00
_cell.angle_gamma   90.00
#
_symmetry.space_group_name_H-M   'P 1'
#
loop_
_entity.id
_entity.type
_entity.pdbx_description
1 polymer ?
#
loop_
_entity_poly.entity_id
_entity_poly.type
_entity_poly.pdbx_seq_one_letter_code
_entity_poly.pdbx_strand_id
1 'polypeptide(L)'
;MNFSAINSIIVVVDLAQAAQPGRVQNPTDLNKFWKTRARYHVEQWSETALDAIFGLVTSDSMKYVCLFINKGDLLPELKQQEIINEYQELIDKIVLRCKGLKFDFLVGSAKKGTAVSDLKKALRDHSVSFRDDSVSGS
;
A
#
# COMPACT_ATOMS: atom_id res chain seq x y z
N MET A 1 -15.96 -17.63 0.89
CA MET A 1 -14.54 -18.05 0.72
C MET A 1 -13.73 -17.21 1.69
N ASN A 2 -13.15 -17.81 2.73
CA ASN A 2 -12.45 -17.09 3.81
C ASN A 2 -10.94 -17.13 3.54
N PHE A 3 -10.27 -15.98 3.55
CA PHE A 3 -8.83 -15.90 3.29
C PHE A 3 -8.01 -15.90 4.60
N SER A 4 -8.18 -16.93 5.42
CA SER A 4 -7.56 -17.02 6.76
C SER A 4 -6.03 -17.17 6.77
N ALA A 5 -5.40 -17.35 5.61
CA ALA A 5 -3.95 -17.40 5.46
C ALA A 5 -3.32 -16.02 5.14
N ILE A 6 -4.14 -15.01 4.80
CA ILE A 6 -3.61 -13.67 4.53
C ILE A 6 -3.26 -13.01 5.86
N ASN A 7 -1.98 -12.66 6.01
CA ASN A 7 -1.46 -11.97 7.19
C ASN A 7 -1.12 -10.50 6.93
N SER A 8 -1.08 -10.08 5.67
CA SER A 8 -0.68 -8.75 5.27
C SER A 8 -1.46 -8.27 4.04
N ILE A 9 -1.81 -6.98 4.01
CA ILE A 9 -2.37 -6.30 2.83
C ILE A 9 -1.42 -5.18 2.40
N ILE A 10 -1.14 -5.10 1.11
CA ILE A 10 -0.39 -4.00 0.52
C ILE A 10 -1.28 -3.32 -0.52
N VAL A 11 -1.75 -2.13 -0.21
CA VAL A 11 -2.49 -1.27 -1.13
C VAL A 11 -1.45 -0.48 -1.94
N VAL A 12 -1.37 -0.73 -3.24
CA VAL A 12 -0.42 -0.05 -4.12
C VAL A 12 -1.16 0.97 -4.97
N VAL A 13 -0.68 2.22 -4.96
CA VAL A 13 -1.16 3.29 -5.84
C VAL A 13 0.05 3.95 -6.52
N ASP A 14 -0.15 4.45 -7.73
CA ASP A 14 0.94 5.06 -8.50
C ASP A 14 0.90 6.58 -8.34
N LEU A 15 2.01 7.19 -7.94
CA LEU A 15 2.16 8.65 -7.88
C LEU A 15 2.08 9.29 -9.28
N ALA A 16 2.56 8.55 -10.29
CA ALA A 16 2.68 9.02 -11.65
C ALA A 16 2.28 7.92 -12.66
N GLN A 17 1.68 8.33 -13.78
CA GLN A 17 1.48 7.41 -14.90
C GLN A 17 2.83 6.96 -15.44
N ALA A 18 2.96 5.78 -16.02
CA ALA A 18 4.17 5.43 -16.76
C ALA A 18 4.13 6.11 -18.14
N ALA A 19 5.30 6.44 -18.69
CA ALA A 19 5.38 6.89 -20.07
C ALA A 19 4.81 5.82 -21.02
N GLN A 20 4.09 6.24 -22.06
CA GLN A 20 3.72 5.33 -23.14
C GLN A 20 5.00 4.84 -23.86
N PRO A 21 5.01 3.60 -24.38
CA PRO A 21 6.14 3.10 -25.16
C PRO A 21 6.55 4.08 -26.27
N GLY A 22 7.83 4.43 -26.32
CA GLY A 22 8.37 5.37 -27.31
C GLY A 22 8.17 6.86 -27.00
N ARG A 23 7.56 7.23 -25.87
CA ARG A 23 7.45 8.62 -25.42
C ARG A 23 8.38 8.89 -24.24
N VAL A 24 9.10 10.00 -24.30
CA VAL A 24 9.84 10.53 -23.13
C VAL A 24 8.83 11.20 -22.21
N GLN A 25 8.89 10.86 -20.93
CA GLN A 25 8.02 11.47 -19.94
C GLN A 25 8.50 12.88 -19.62
N ASN A 26 7.63 13.87 -19.80
CA ASN A 26 7.95 15.25 -19.45
C ASN A 26 7.81 15.47 -17.93
N PRO A 27 8.87 15.87 -17.21
CA PRO A 27 8.81 16.16 -15.78
C PRO A 27 7.80 17.26 -15.43
N THR A 28 7.58 18.22 -16.32
CA THR A 28 6.58 19.29 -16.13
C THR A 28 5.16 18.74 -16.09
N ASP A 29 4.84 17.78 -16.96
CA ASP A 29 3.53 17.13 -16.98
C ASP A 29 3.32 16.27 -15.74
N LEU A 30 4.36 15.53 -15.32
CA LEU A 30 4.31 14.74 -14.08
C LEU A 30 3.99 15.62 -12.86
N ASN A 31 4.70 16.74 -12.71
CA ASN A 31 4.47 17.68 -11.62
C ASN A 31 3.09 18.34 -11.69
N LYS A 32 2.52 18.51 -12.89
CA LYS A 32 1.19 19.08 -13.06
C LYS A 32 0.06 18.10 -12.73
N PHE A 33 0.22 16.83 -13.06
CA PHE A 33 -0.87 15.85 -13.04
C PHE A 33 -0.84 14.86 -11.86
N TRP A 34 0.23 14.78 -11.08
CA TRP A 34 0.32 13.81 -9.97
C TRP A 34 -0.79 14.01 -8.92
N LYS A 35 -1.20 15.26 -8.65
CA LYS A 35 -2.31 15.54 -7.72
C LYS A 35 -3.64 15.03 -8.26
N THR A 36 -3.90 15.23 -9.55
CA THR A 36 -5.07 14.66 -10.23
C THR A 36 -5.05 13.14 -10.15
N ARG A 37 -3.87 12.52 -10.28
CA ARG A 37 -3.69 11.07 -10.13
C ARG A 37 -3.95 10.60 -8.69
N ALA A 38 -3.47 11.34 -7.68
CA ALA A 38 -3.73 11.05 -6.28
C ALA A 38 -5.23 11.09 -5.97
N ARG A 39 -5.93 12.15 -6.39
CA ARG A 39 -7.39 12.27 -6.23
C ARG A 39 -8.14 11.12 -6.91
N TYR A 40 -7.77 10.78 -8.14
CA TYR A 40 -8.33 9.61 -8.83
C TYR A 40 -8.15 8.34 -8.00
N HIS A 41 -6.98 8.10 -7.40
CA HIS A 41 -6.78 6.94 -6.54
C HIS A 41 -7.63 6.99 -5.27
N VAL A 42 -7.76 8.14 -4.61
CA VAL A 42 -8.64 8.32 -3.44
C VAL A 42 -10.10 8.00 -3.79
N GLU A 43 -10.57 8.42 -4.96
CA GLU A 43 -11.94 8.14 -5.44
C GLU A 43 -12.15 6.67 -5.77
N GLN A 44 -11.19 6.02 -6.43
CA GLN A 44 -11.30 4.60 -6.80
C GLN A 44 -11.26 3.69 -5.56
N TRP A 45 -10.49 4.05 -4.55
CA TRP A 45 -10.46 3.37 -3.24
C TRP A 45 -11.61 3.84 -2.34
N SER A 46 -12.84 3.63 -2.83
CA SER A 46 -14.07 3.92 -2.10
C SER A 46 -14.22 3.07 -0.82
N GLU A 47 -15.07 3.52 0.10
CA GLU A 47 -15.42 2.77 1.31
C GLU A 47 -15.85 1.33 0.97
N THR A 48 -16.73 1.16 -0.02
CA THR A 48 -17.23 -0.14 -0.46
C THR A 48 -16.12 -1.06 -0.95
N ALA A 49 -15.15 -0.53 -1.71
CA ALA A 49 -14.02 -1.32 -2.20
C ALA A 49 -13.12 -1.77 -1.05
N LEU A 50 -12.85 -0.88 -0.10
CA LEU A 50 -12.08 -1.19 1.09
C LEU A 50 -12.81 -2.20 1.98
N ASP A 51 -14.11 -2.02 2.23
CA ASP A 51 -14.92 -2.96 3.02
C ASP A 51 -14.98 -4.35 2.40
N ALA A 52 -15.05 -4.44 1.06
CA ALA A 52 -14.98 -5.72 0.38
C ALA A 52 -13.64 -6.41 0.64
N ILE A 53 -12.52 -5.69 0.59
CA ILE A 53 -11.19 -6.28 0.80
C ILE A 53 -10.97 -6.64 2.26
N PHE A 54 -11.27 -5.72 3.17
CA PHE A 54 -11.09 -5.91 4.61
C PHE A 54 -12.09 -6.91 5.21
N GLY A 55 -13.28 -7.05 4.60
CA GLY A 55 -14.27 -8.07 4.98
C GLY A 55 -13.93 -9.48 4.50
N LEU A 56 -13.06 -9.62 3.48
CA LEU A 56 -12.60 -10.91 2.97
C LEU A 56 -11.43 -11.49 3.79
N VAL A 57 -10.70 -10.64 4.52
CA VAL A 57 -9.61 -11.06 5.40
C VAL A 57 -10.12 -11.22 6.83
N THR A 58 -9.77 -12.35 7.45
CA THR A 58 -10.09 -12.59 8.86
C THR A 58 -9.11 -11.83 9.76
N SER A 59 -9.61 -11.09 10.74
CA SER A 59 -8.81 -10.27 11.67
C SER A 59 -7.69 -11.04 12.37
N ASP A 60 -7.91 -12.32 12.66
CA ASP A 60 -7.04 -13.08 13.57
C ASP A 60 -5.68 -13.41 12.93
N SER A 61 -5.66 -13.60 11.61
CA SER A 61 -4.45 -13.84 10.82
C SER A 61 -3.78 -12.55 10.36
N MET A 62 -4.56 -11.48 10.16
CA MET A 62 -4.06 -10.20 9.69
C MET A 62 -3.21 -9.51 10.76
N LYS A 63 -2.02 -9.05 10.40
CA LYS A 63 -1.08 -8.34 11.29
C LYS A 63 -0.60 -7.01 10.72
N TYR A 64 -0.54 -6.88 9.39
CA TYR A 64 0.12 -5.75 8.74
C TYR A 64 -0.64 -5.20 7.53
N VAL A 65 -0.76 -3.88 7.46
CA VAL A 65 -1.27 -3.16 6.29
C VAL A 65 -0.28 -2.09 5.86
N CYS A 66 -0.04 -1.99 4.56
CA CYS A 66 0.76 -0.91 3.99
C CYS A 66 0.00 -0.21 2.87
N LEU A 67 -0.01 1.13 2.90
CA LEU A 67 -0.27 1.95 1.71
C LEU A 67 1.08 2.29 1.06
N PHE A 68 1.36 1.71 -0.10
CA PHE A 68 2.59 1.91 -0.86
C PHE A 68 2.34 2.82 -2.06
N ILE A 69 2.81 4.06 -1.98
CA ILE A 69 2.81 5.03 -3.07
C ILE A 69 4.01 4.74 -3.99
N ASN A 70 3.75 4.07 -5.10
CA ASN A 70 4.74 3.64 -6.06
C ASN A 70 5.12 4.77 -7.04
N LYS A 71 6.29 4.62 -7.68
CA LYS A 71 6.87 5.56 -8.66
C LYS A 71 7.26 6.92 -8.08
N GLY A 72 7.59 6.97 -6.79
CA GLY A 72 8.16 8.17 -6.16
C GLY A 72 9.46 8.64 -6.81
N ASP A 73 10.20 7.75 -7.46
CA ASP A 73 11.43 8.09 -8.19
C ASP A 73 11.21 9.00 -9.40
N LEU A 74 9.98 9.12 -9.91
CA LEU A 74 9.64 10.01 -11.02
C LEU A 74 9.44 11.46 -10.59
N LEU A 75 9.32 11.71 -9.29
CA LEU A 75 9.06 13.03 -8.70
C LEU A 75 9.94 13.23 -7.45
N PRO A 76 11.28 13.22 -7.60
CA PRO A 76 12.21 13.22 -6.46
C PRO A 76 12.18 14.49 -5.61
N GLU A 77 11.70 15.60 -6.18
CA GLU A 77 11.58 16.89 -5.50
C GLU A 77 10.34 17.00 -4.61
N LEU A 78 9.38 16.06 -4.73
CA LEU A 78 8.18 16.08 -3.90
C LEU A 78 8.50 15.66 -2.47
N LYS A 79 8.13 16.53 -1.53
CA LYS A 79 8.24 16.22 -0.10
C LYS A 79 7.22 15.17 0.28
N GLN A 80 7.65 14.22 1.12
CA GLN A 80 6.77 13.17 1.64
C GLN A 80 5.48 13.73 2.27
N GLN A 81 5.57 14.87 2.97
CA GLN A 81 4.39 15.51 3.57
C GLN A 81 3.36 15.98 2.54
N GLU A 82 3.79 16.43 1.36
CA GLU A 82 2.87 16.84 0.30
C GLU A 82 2.11 15.64 -0.26
N ILE A 83 2.81 14.50 -0.40
CA ILE A 83 2.19 13.25 -0.83
C ILE A 83 1.20 12.76 0.24
N ILE A 84 1.58 12.78 1.52
CA ILE A 84 0.69 12.42 2.63
C ILE A 84 -0.59 13.26 2.60
N ASN A 85 -0.46 14.59 2.44
CA ASN A 85 -1.62 15.48 2.42
C ASN A 85 -2.62 15.13 1.30
N GLU A 86 -2.15 14.79 0.11
CA GLU A 86 -3.04 14.41 -1.01
C GLU A 86 -3.64 13.01 -0.87
N TYR A 87 -3.05 12.14 -0.05
CA TYR A 87 -3.56 10.80 0.24
C TYR A 87 -4.21 10.68 1.64
N GLN A 88 -4.33 11.77 2.40
CA GLN A 88 -4.78 11.74 3.79
C GLN A 88 -6.15 11.07 3.93
N GLU A 89 -7.08 11.39 3.04
CA GLU A 89 -8.41 10.76 3.03
C GLU A 89 -8.32 9.24 2.88
N LEU A 90 -7.49 8.74 1.97
CA LEU A 90 -7.30 7.30 1.80
C LEU A 90 -6.59 6.67 3.00
N ILE A 91 -5.61 7.35 3.58
CA ILE A 91 -4.93 6.92 4.81
C ILE A 91 -5.95 6.73 5.92
N ASP A 92 -6.81 7.73 6.16
CA ASP A 92 -7.82 7.69 7.23
C ASP A 92 -8.81 6.53 7.03
N LYS A 93 -9.27 6.32 5.79
CA LYS A 93 -10.15 5.20 5.43
C LYS A 93 -9.53 3.84 5.71
N ILE A 94 -8.24 3.68 5.40
CA ILE A 94 -7.52 2.42 5.65
C ILE A 94 -7.28 2.23 7.14
N VAL A 95 -6.78 3.26 7.83
CA VAL A 95 -6.47 3.22 9.27
C VAL A 95 -7.71 2.86 10.10
N LEU A 96 -8.89 3.38 9.73
CA LEU A 96 -10.16 3.05 10.40
C LEU A 96 -10.45 1.54 10.42
N ARG A 97 -10.00 0.82 9.38
CA ARG A 97 -10.15 -0.63 9.19
C ARG A 97 -9.00 -1.45 9.79
N CYS A 98 -7.92 -0.78 10.19
CA CYS A 98 -6.71 -1.40 10.73
C CYS A 98 -6.72 -1.52 12.27
N LYS A 99 -7.90 -1.66 12.92
CA LYS A 99 -7.95 -1.72 14.39
C LYS A 99 -7.14 -2.89 14.94
N GLY A 100 -6.09 -2.58 15.71
CA GLY A 100 -5.17 -3.58 16.27
C GLY A 100 -4.12 -4.12 15.29
N LEU A 101 -4.03 -3.53 14.10
CA LEU A 101 -3.11 -3.94 13.03
C LEU A 101 -2.01 -2.90 12.87
N LYS A 102 -0.81 -3.32 12.51
CA LYS A 102 0.27 -2.39 12.18
C LYS A 102 -0.03 -1.77 10.80
N PHE A 103 -0.08 -0.44 10.73
CA PHE A 103 -0.20 0.30 9.48
C PHE A 103 1.10 1.08 9.19
N ASP A 104 1.55 1.03 7.94
CA ASP A 104 2.62 1.88 7.41
C ASP A 104 2.19 2.59 6.12
N PHE A 105 2.70 3.82 5.95
CA PHE A 105 2.63 4.58 4.71
C PHE A 105 4.04 4.70 4.12
N LEU A 106 4.25 4.19 2.92
CA LEU A 106 5.55 4.19 2.25
C LEU A 106 5.46 4.87 0.89
N VAL A 107 6.44 5.71 0.57
CA VAL A 107 6.64 6.26 -0.77
C VAL A 107 7.91 5.66 -1.34
N GLY A 108 7.82 5.07 -2.53
CA GLY A 108 8.95 4.34 -3.08
C GLY A 108 8.82 4.03 -4.55
N SER A 109 9.69 3.14 -5.02
CA SER A 109 9.73 2.71 -6.41
C SER A 109 9.98 1.22 -6.45
N ALA A 110 8.99 0.46 -6.91
CA ALA A 110 9.16 -0.97 -7.15
C ALA A 110 10.28 -1.24 -8.18
N LYS A 111 10.46 -0.33 -9.15
CA LYS A 111 11.49 -0.45 -10.20
C LYS A 111 12.91 -0.21 -9.65
N LYS A 112 13.07 0.77 -8.75
CA LYS A 112 14.39 1.12 -8.17
C LYS A 112 14.67 0.41 -6.85
N GLY A 113 13.67 -0.23 -6.25
CA GLY A 113 13.77 -0.88 -4.93
C GLY A 113 13.64 0.08 -3.74
N THR A 114 13.43 1.38 -3.96
CA THR A 114 13.27 2.37 -2.88
C THR A 114 12.05 2.04 -2.02
N ALA A 115 12.21 2.05 -0.69
CA ALA A 115 11.23 1.62 0.33
C ALA A 115 10.77 0.16 0.24
N VAL A 116 11.19 -0.61 -0.78
CA VAL A 116 10.88 -2.04 -0.90
C VAL A 116 11.64 -2.86 0.13
N SER A 117 12.87 -2.45 0.50
CA SER A 117 13.62 -3.06 1.60
C SER A 117 12.86 -3.00 2.92
N ASP A 118 12.28 -1.83 3.19
CA ASP A 118 11.58 -1.53 4.44
C ASP A 118 10.26 -2.30 4.48
N LEU A 119 9.53 -2.33 3.36
CA LEU A 119 8.35 -3.17 3.18
C LEU A 119 8.66 -4.66 3.39
N LYS A 120 9.74 -5.17 2.78
CA LYS A 120 10.17 -6.58 2.97
C LYS A 120 10.52 -6.88 4.41
N LYS A 121 11.17 -5.94 5.11
CA LYS A 121 11.47 -6.07 6.53
C LYS A 121 10.17 -6.13 7.34
N ALA A 122 9.26 -5.18 7.13
CA ALA A 122 7.97 -5.13 7.83
C ALA A 122 7.14 -6.41 7.61
N LEU A 123 7.07 -6.92 6.38
CA LEU A 123 6.37 -8.17 6.06
C LEU A 123 6.96 -9.38 6.80
N ARG A 124 8.29 -9.44 6.96
CA ARG A 124 8.93 -10.52 7.75
C ARG A 124 8.62 -10.37 9.24
N ASP A 125 8.75 -9.16 9.76
CA ASP A 125 8.53 -8.85 11.18
C ASP A 125 7.07 -9.11 11.62
N HIS A 126 6.12 -9.11 10.68
CA HIS A 126 4.69 -9.36 10.92
C HIS A 126 4.18 -10.66 10.28
N SER A 127 5.09 -11.52 9.82
CA SER A 127 4.69 -12.84 9.31
C SER A 127 4.23 -13.74 10.44
N VAL A 128 3.13 -14.47 10.22
CA VAL A 128 2.66 -15.50 11.15
C VAL A 128 3.45 -16.77 10.89
N SER A 129 4.23 -17.23 11.87
CA SER A 129 4.80 -18.58 11.83
C SER A 129 3.70 -19.59 12.16
N PHE A 130 3.23 -20.33 11.17
CA PHE A 130 2.45 -21.55 11.41
C PHE A 130 3.37 -22.54 12.12
N ARG A 131 3.24 -22.65 13.45
CA ARG A 131 3.74 -23.85 14.14
C ARG A 131 2.83 -24.98 13.69
N ASP A 132 3.42 -26.00 13.07
CA ASP A 132 2.79 -27.32 12.95
C ASP A 132 2.57 -27.84 14.37
N ASP A 133 1.41 -27.56 14.96
CA ASP A 133 0.91 -28.31 16.10
C ASP A 133 0.38 -29.66 15.58
N SER A 134 1.23 -30.42 14.89
CA SER A 134 1.01 -31.85 14.67
C SER A 134 1.38 -32.58 15.95
N VAL A 135 0.40 -32.67 16.84
CA VAL A 135 0.04 -33.86 17.61
C VAL A 135 1.21 -34.80 17.93
N SER A 136 1.90 -34.56 19.04
CA SER A 136 2.44 -35.65 19.85
C SER A 136 1.42 -35.96 20.93
N GLY A 137 0.32 -36.57 20.50
CA GLY A 137 -0.62 -37.25 21.38
C GLY A 137 -0.27 -38.73 21.42
N SER A 138 -0.16 -39.24 22.65
CA SER A 138 0.04 -40.63 23.11
C SER A 138 1.49 -41.03 23.35
#